data_AF-W2KWK7-F1
#
_entry.id   AF-W2KWK7-F1
#
_cell.length_a   1.000
_cell.length_b   1.000
_cell.length_c   1.000
_cell.angle_alpha   90.00
_cell.angle_beta   90.00
_cell.angle_gamma   90.00
#
_symmetry.space_group_name_H-M   'P 1'
#
loop_
_entity.id
_entity.type
_entity.pdbx_description
1 polymer ?
#
loop_
_entity_poly.entity_id
_entity_poly.type
_entity_poly.pdbx_seq_one_letter_code
_entity_poly.pdbx_strand_id
1 'polypeptide(L)'
;MNVYCTNRLIVASLGILDQSYSTGSISQGKDNDHNLVKDLRLDPKVSELLKKNTPAEKAFLAFEVNKATGNLLESPQWKNWAAFVVKRNNNNNPEGSLASAMMVQFGVDKAFEILAAAAKIPKTKEVATKLKEAKINGWLSHGSRPDAIFEAMKLNQKIDNFFDSPQFTTWAAFLKAVNEKNKNKKSISELDVFKKFYEEDDLLKLLSSADNIDNPRTQKYLDELATGWLDQPMHPQNVFNKLKLDEAVGDLLTKPWLSNWVEYMKKFNEQYPFAQTSMIKSFTKSYGDEKLAVMLQAATKGSDAHTARIAKNLQQAQFKQWMIGKLNPDDVYKTVLKLDSTSSPKAEIWRAFYNAYDTAFPGQLFSFKP
;
A
#
# COMPACT_ATOMS: atom_id res chain seq x y z
N MET A 1 24.28 21.40 -7.12
CA MET A 1 24.67 19.98 -7.16
C MET A 1 23.82 19.31 -8.24
N ASN A 2 24.43 18.75 -9.29
CA ASN A 2 23.72 18.23 -10.46
C ASN A 2 22.89 16.99 -10.08
N VAL A 3 21.67 16.82 -10.62
CA VAL A 3 20.76 15.69 -10.34
C VAL A 3 21.47 14.34 -10.53
N TYR A 4 22.35 14.25 -11.53
CA TYR A 4 23.18 13.08 -11.80
C TYR A 4 24.19 12.76 -10.68
N CYS A 5 24.78 13.78 -10.04
CA CYS A 5 25.68 13.59 -8.90
C CYS A 5 24.91 13.06 -7.68
N THR A 6 23.70 13.56 -7.45
CA THR A 6 22.83 13.09 -6.36
C THR A 6 22.43 11.64 -6.56
N ASN A 7 21.97 11.26 -7.75
CA ASN A 7 21.63 9.86 -8.07
C ASN A 7 22.85 8.95 -7.94
N ARG A 8 24.02 9.36 -8.44
CA ARG A 8 25.25 8.56 -8.32
C ARG A 8 25.63 8.30 -6.87
N LEU A 9 25.53 9.31 -6.01
CA LEU A 9 25.81 9.17 -4.57
C LEU A 9 24.81 8.24 -3.89
N ILE A 10 23.51 8.36 -4.18
CA ILE A 10 22.44 7.50 -3.62
C ILE A 10 22.66 6.03 -4.03
N VAL A 11 22.91 5.77 -5.31
CA VAL A 11 23.08 4.40 -5.81
C VAL A 11 24.39 3.79 -5.27
N ALA A 12 25.44 4.60 -5.06
CA ALA A 12 26.68 4.15 -4.44
C ALA A 12 26.53 3.89 -2.92
N SER A 13 25.91 4.81 -2.17
CA SER A 13 25.75 4.71 -0.71
C SER A 13 24.84 3.56 -0.28
N LEU A 14 23.89 3.18 -1.14
CA LEU A 14 22.96 2.08 -0.88
C LEU A 14 23.49 0.72 -1.36
N GLY A 15 24.74 0.65 -1.87
CA GLY A 15 25.30 -0.60 -2.41
C GLY A 15 24.52 -1.13 -3.62
N ILE A 16 23.90 -0.21 -4.39
CA ILE A 16 23.05 -0.52 -5.55
C ILE A 16 23.92 -0.59 -6.81
N LEU A 17 25.13 -0.02 -6.83
CA LEU A 17 26.09 -0.16 -7.92
C LEU A 17 26.87 -1.48 -7.84
N ASP A 18 27.10 -2.09 -9.00
CA ASP A 18 28.07 -3.19 -9.15
C ASP A 18 29.51 -2.60 -9.06
N GLN A 19 30.45 -3.31 -8.44
CA GLN A 19 31.85 -2.86 -8.26
C GLN A 19 32.53 -2.52 -9.60
N SER A 20 32.08 -3.16 -10.69
CA SER A 20 32.53 -2.90 -12.06
C SER A 20 32.29 -1.47 -12.57
N TYR A 21 31.45 -0.68 -11.88
CA TYR A 21 31.20 0.74 -12.22
C TYR A 21 32.21 1.70 -11.56
N SER A 22 32.94 1.25 -10.53
CA SER A 22 33.85 2.08 -9.72
C SER A 22 35.29 2.04 -10.22
N THR A 23 35.77 0.87 -10.66
CA THR A 23 37.14 0.69 -11.14
C THR A 23 37.15 0.75 -12.67
N GLY A 24 37.40 1.94 -13.21
CA GLY A 24 37.69 2.11 -14.63
C GLY A 24 39.04 1.51 -14.99
N SER A 25 39.11 0.20 -15.15
CA SER A 25 40.25 -0.51 -15.74
C SER A 25 39.79 -1.17 -17.04
N ILE A 26 40.39 -0.73 -18.14
CA ILE A 26 40.21 -1.33 -19.47
C ILE A 26 40.89 -2.70 -19.43
N SER A 27 40.12 -3.78 -19.28
CA SER A 27 40.62 -5.12 -19.54
C SER A 27 40.31 -5.49 -21.00
N GLN A 28 41.32 -5.95 -21.74
CA GLN A 28 41.11 -6.59 -23.03
C GLN A 28 40.66 -8.03 -22.79
N GLY A 29 39.36 -8.29 -22.96
CA GLY A 29 38.73 -9.59 -22.75
C GLY A 29 37.71 -9.87 -23.85
N LYS A 30 37.66 -11.15 -24.27
CA LYS A 30 37.00 -11.72 -25.46
C LYS A 30 35.49 -11.46 -25.53
N ASP A 31 35.00 -11.23 -26.74
CA ASP A 31 33.58 -11.11 -27.10
C ASP A 31 32.79 -12.33 -26.59
N ASN A 32 31.90 -12.12 -25.62
CA ASN A 32 30.92 -13.11 -25.18
C ASN A 32 29.59 -12.89 -25.93
N ASP A 33 29.02 -13.98 -26.44
CA ASP A 33 27.87 -14.06 -27.35
C ASP A 33 26.50 -13.63 -26.79
N HIS A 34 26.44 -13.04 -25.59
CA HIS A 34 25.18 -12.60 -24.94
C HIS A 34 24.82 -11.14 -25.22
N ASN A 35 25.53 -10.46 -26.12
CA ASN A 35 25.48 -9.01 -26.22
C ASN A 35 24.19 -8.49 -26.91
N LEU A 36 23.30 -7.85 -26.14
CA LEU A 36 22.11 -7.11 -26.59
C LEU A 36 22.36 -6.08 -27.71
N VAL A 37 23.64 -5.80 -28.00
CA VAL A 37 24.10 -4.74 -28.89
C VAL A 37 24.89 -5.29 -30.09
N LYS A 38 24.97 -6.62 -30.27
CA LYS A 38 25.80 -7.26 -31.31
C LYS A 38 25.41 -6.86 -32.73
N ASP A 39 24.12 -6.60 -32.96
CA ASP A 39 23.55 -6.33 -34.30
C ASP A 39 23.30 -4.84 -34.58
N LEU A 40 23.73 -3.93 -33.70
CA LEU A 40 23.53 -2.49 -33.90
C LEU A 40 24.64 -1.93 -34.80
N ARG A 41 24.26 -1.31 -35.93
CA ARG A 41 25.18 -0.50 -36.75
C ARG A 41 25.67 0.67 -35.89
N LEU A 42 26.91 0.57 -35.42
CA LEU A 42 27.48 1.51 -34.46
C LEU A 42 27.71 2.87 -35.12
N ASP A 43 27.13 3.90 -34.52
CA ASP A 43 27.47 5.29 -34.83
C ASP A 43 28.99 5.49 -34.66
N PRO A 44 29.71 6.09 -35.63
CA PRO A 44 31.14 6.39 -35.51
C PRO A 44 31.52 7.13 -34.21
N LYS A 45 30.58 7.92 -33.67
CA LYS A 45 30.71 8.62 -32.39
C LYS A 45 30.91 7.67 -31.20
N VAL A 46 30.39 6.44 -31.24
CA VAL A 46 30.66 5.42 -30.21
C VAL A 46 32.16 5.16 -30.10
N SER A 47 32.82 4.91 -31.25
CA SER A 47 34.26 4.66 -31.31
C SER A 47 35.08 5.87 -30.87
N GLU A 48 34.66 7.08 -31.24
CA GLU A 48 35.30 8.32 -30.83
C GLU A 48 35.25 8.51 -29.30
N LEU A 49 34.06 8.37 -28.70
CA LEU A 49 33.87 8.55 -27.26
C LEU A 49 34.61 7.49 -26.45
N LEU A 50 34.74 6.26 -26.97
CA LEU A 50 35.50 5.17 -26.34
C LEU A 50 37.00 5.52 -26.30
N LYS A 51 37.56 5.99 -27.42
CA LYS A 51 38.97 6.45 -27.49
C LYS A 51 39.25 7.59 -26.52
N LYS A 52 38.29 8.50 -26.34
CA LYS A 52 38.38 9.63 -25.40
C LYS A 52 38.18 9.23 -23.93
N ASN A 53 37.94 7.95 -23.64
CA ASN A 53 37.58 7.45 -22.31
C ASN A 53 36.43 8.26 -21.66
N THR A 54 35.41 8.60 -22.45
CA THR A 54 34.33 9.50 -22.02
C THR A 54 33.48 8.87 -20.91
N PRO A 55 33.22 9.53 -19.77
CA PRO A 55 32.29 9.03 -18.77
C PRO A 55 30.90 8.72 -19.35
N ALA A 56 30.25 7.65 -18.87
CA ALA A 56 28.93 7.22 -19.37
C ALA A 56 27.85 8.32 -19.30
N GLU A 57 27.90 9.20 -18.29
CA GLU A 57 27.04 10.37 -18.16
C GLU A 57 27.27 11.40 -19.26
N LYS A 58 28.54 11.69 -19.59
CA LYS A 58 28.85 12.60 -20.70
C LYS A 58 28.46 12.00 -22.05
N ALA A 59 28.64 10.69 -22.22
CA ALA A 59 28.18 9.99 -23.42
C ALA A 59 26.65 10.00 -23.55
N PHE A 60 25.91 9.91 -22.43
CA PHE A 60 24.44 9.99 -22.40
C PHE A 60 23.94 11.31 -23.01
N LEU A 61 24.55 12.42 -22.60
CA LEU A 61 24.26 13.75 -23.17
C LEU A 61 24.76 13.87 -24.61
N ALA A 62 25.92 13.30 -24.93
CA ALA A 62 26.48 13.36 -26.28
C ALA A 62 25.63 12.62 -27.32
N PHE A 63 24.96 11.53 -26.94
CA PHE A 63 23.98 10.85 -27.79
C PHE A 63 22.58 11.43 -27.69
N GLU A 64 22.40 12.51 -26.91
CA GLU A 64 21.11 13.19 -26.71
C GLU A 64 20.00 12.26 -26.21
N VAL A 65 20.35 11.27 -25.39
CA VAL A 65 19.39 10.29 -24.85
C VAL A 65 18.33 10.99 -23.99
N ASN A 66 18.68 12.08 -23.33
CA ASN A 66 17.77 12.93 -22.57
C ASN A 66 16.71 13.65 -23.44
N LYS A 67 16.94 13.75 -24.75
CA LYS A 67 16.00 14.36 -25.71
C LYS A 67 15.17 13.32 -26.46
N ALA A 68 15.40 12.03 -26.22
CA ALA A 68 14.65 10.97 -26.90
C ALA A 68 13.18 11.00 -26.49
N THR A 69 12.29 10.91 -27.47
CA THR A 69 10.83 10.87 -27.29
C THR A 69 10.28 9.49 -27.60
N GLY A 70 9.14 9.13 -27.01
CA GLY A 70 8.51 7.81 -27.23
C GLY A 70 9.21 6.69 -26.44
N ASN A 71 9.23 5.47 -27.00
CA ASN A 71 9.88 4.34 -26.36
C ASN A 71 11.40 4.52 -26.38
N LEU A 72 11.98 4.84 -25.21
CA LEU A 72 13.42 5.09 -25.07
C LEU A 72 14.26 3.93 -25.62
N LEU A 73 13.88 2.67 -25.36
CA LEU A 73 14.66 1.50 -25.78
C LEU A 73 14.63 1.27 -27.29
N GLU A 74 13.68 1.87 -28.01
CA GLU A 74 13.64 1.84 -29.47
C GLU A 74 14.49 2.95 -30.10
N SER A 75 14.74 4.02 -29.36
CA SER A 75 15.41 5.22 -29.86
C SER A 75 16.85 4.93 -30.31
N PRO A 76 17.29 5.45 -31.47
CA PRO A 76 18.69 5.37 -31.90
C PRO A 76 19.67 5.96 -30.88
N GLN A 77 19.26 7.03 -30.20
CA GLN A 77 20.02 7.71 -29.15
C GLN A 77 20.37 6.72 -28.03
N TRP A 78 19.37 6.04 -27.47
CA TRP A 78 19.58 5.06 -26.41
C TRP A 78 20.37 3.86 -26.90
N LYS A 79 20.10 3.34 -28.11
CA LYS A 79 20.83 2.20 -28.68
C LYS A 79 22.33 2.49 -28.83
N ASN A 80 22.69 3.69 -29.31
CA ASN A 80 24.08 4.11 -29.44
C ASN A 80 24.76 4.29 -28.07
N TRP A 81 24.05 4.88 -27.11
CA TRP A 81 24.56 5.01 -25.75
C TRP A 81 24.70 3.65 -25.03
N ALA A 82 23.75 2.74 -25.21
CA ALA A 82 23.80 1.38 -24.69
C ALA A 82 25.02 0.63 -25.25
N ALA A 83 25.25 0.74 -26.56
CA ALA A 83 26.44 0.19 -27.20
C ALA A 83 27.73 0.72 -26.59
N PHE A 84 27.78 2.04 -26.37
CA PHE A 84 28.90 2.70 -25.73
C PHE A 84 29.15 2.17 -24.32
N VAL A 85 28.12 2.08 -23.47
CA VAL A 85 28.24 1.62 -22.08
C VAL A 85 28.72 0.17 -22.02
N VAL A 86 28.13 -0.71 -22.81
CA VAL A 86 28.51 -2.13 -22.86
C VAL A 86 29.97 -2.30 -23.28
N LYS A 87 30.40 -1.61 -24.34
CA LYS A 87 31.79 -1.67 -24.83
C LYS A 87 32.79 -1.04 -23.87
N ARG A 88 32.42 0.05 -23.21
CA ARG A 88 33.28 0.75 -22.25
C ARG A 88 33.59 -0.12 -21.04
N ASN A 89 32.59 -0.82 -20.51
CA ASN A 89 32.73 -1.57 -19.28
C ASN A 89 33.34 -2.96 -19.50
N ASN A 90 33.35 -3.46 -20.74
CA ASN A 90 33.93 -4.72 -21.21
C ASN A 90 33.98 -5.83 -20.15
N ASN A 91 32.83 -6.12 -19.54
CA ASN A 91 32.72 -7.08 -18.45
C ASN A 91 31.77 -8.22 -18.81
N ASN A 92 31.81 -9.28 -18.00
CA ASN A 92 30.98 -10.47 -18.19
C ASN A 92 29.49 -10.23 -17.85
N ASN A 93 29.08 -8.99 -17.60
CA ASN A 93 27.71 -8.62 -17.23
C ASN A 93 27.26 -7.31 -17.94
N PRO A 94 27.13 -7.33 -19.27
CA PRO A 94 26.79 -6.13 -20.05
C PRO A 94 25.39 -5.60 -19.71
N GLU A 95 24.42 -6.48 -19.42
CA GLU A 95 23.07 -6.13 -18.97
C GLU A 95 23.11 -5.38 -17.63
N GLY A 96 23.81 -5.91 -16.63
CA GLY A 96 23.89 -5.29 -15.30
C GLY A 96 24.61 -3.95 -15.34
N SER A 97 25.61 -3.81 -16.20
CA SER A 97 26.31 -2.55 -16.46
C SER A 97 25.40 -1.49 -17.07
N LEU A 98 24.65 -1.86 -18.11
CA LEU A 98 23.72 -0.96 -18.79
C LEU A 98 22.57 -0.57 -17.86
N ALA A 99 21.99 -1.53 -17.13
CA ALA A 99 20.95 -1.27 -16.14
C ALA A 99 21.44 -0.31 -15.03
N SER A 100 22.67 -0.51 -14.54
CA SER A 100 23.27 0.39 -13.55
C SER A 100 23.49 1.79 -14.10
N ALA A 101 23.95 1.91 -15.35
CA ALA A 101 24.09 3.20 -16.01
C ALA A 101 22.73 3.90 -16.14
N MET A 102 21.67 3.18 -16.49
CA MET A 102 20.31 3.75 -16.55
C MET A 102 19.88 4.28 -15.18
N MET A 103 20.13 3.56 -14.09
CA MET A 103 19.76 4.01 -12.74
C MET A 103 20.54 5.26 -12.30
N VAL A 104 21.81 5.37 -12.68
CA VAL A 104 22.58 6.60 -12.42
C VAL A 104 22.00 7.78 -13.21
N GLN A 105 21.61 7.58 -14.46
CA GLN A 105 21.08 8.65 -15.31
C GLN A 105 19.66 9.07 -14.94
N PHE A 106 18.77 8.12 -14.69
CA PHE A 106 17.34 8.36 -14.51
C PHE A 106 16.89 8.36 -13.04
N GLY A 107 17.65 7.76 -12.14
CA GLY A 107 17.16 7.32 -10.82
C GLY A 107 16.68 5.86 -10.88
N VAL A 108 16.69 5.18 -9.72
CA VAL A 108 16.29 3.77 -9.64
C VAL A 108 14.80 3.60 -9.96
N ASP A 109 13.95 4.39 -9.31
CA ASP A 109 12.51 4.47 -9.57
C ASP A 109 12.20 4.66 -11.06
N LYS A 110 12.75 5.71 -11.68
CA LYS A 110 12.42 6.05 -13.06
C LYS A 110 12.98 5.06 -14.07
N ALA A 111 14.17 4.50 -13.82
CA ALA A 111 14.73 3.46 -14.66
C ALA A 111 13.80 2.22 -14.72
N PHE A 112 13.25 1.80 -13.58
CA PHE A 112 12.32 0.66 -13.57
C PHE A 112 10.96 0.97 -14.18
N GLU A 113 10.46 2.21 -14.09
CA GLU A 113 9.28 2.62 -14.88
C GLU A 113 9.52 2.49 -16.38
N ILE A 114 10.66 3.00 -16.87
CA ILE A 114 11.04 2.93 -18.29
C ILE A 114 11.12 1.46 -18.73
N LEU A 115 11.78 0.60 -17.94
CA LEU A 115 11.91 -0.81 -18.26
C LEU A 115 10.57 -1.55 -18.18
N ALA A 116 9.69 -1.20 -17.24
CA ALA A 116 8.37 -1.81 -17.16
C ALA A 116 7.47 -1.42 -18.34
N ALA A 117 7.50 -0.16 -18.77
CA ALA A 117 6.80 0.29 -19.97
C ALA A 117 7.33 -0.43 -21.22
N ALA A 118 8.66 -0.50 -21.38
CA ALA A 118 9.28 -1.19 -22.50
C ALA A 118 9.03 -2.71 -22.49
N ALA A 119 8.84 -3.32 -21.30
CA ALA A 119 8.51 -4.74 -21.17
C ALA A 119 7.11 -5.09 -21.71
N LYS A 120 6.20 -4.10 -21.82
CA LYS A 120 4.85 -4.29 -22.37
C LYS A 120 4.84 -4.29 -23.92
N ILE A 121 5.91 -3.81 -24.55
CA ILE A 121 6.00 -3.69 -26.01
C ILE A 121 6.79 -4.88 -26.57
N PRO A 122 6.24 -5.69 -27.50
CA PRO A 122 6.89 -6.90 -28.00
C PRO A 122 8.34 -6.69 -28.47
N LYS A 123 8.62 -5.58 -29.17
CA LYS A 123 9.95 -5.26 -29.71
C LYS A 123 11.01 -4.97 -28.64
N THR A 124 10.62 -4.45 -27.48
CA THR A 124 11.56 -4.11 -26.39
C THR A 124 11.44 -5.02 -25.18
N LYS A 125 10.51 -5.98 -25.22
CA LYS A 125 10.21 -6.88 -24.10
C LYS A 125 11.43 -7.64 -23.61
N GLU A 126 12.16 -8.25 -24.54
CA GLU A 126 13.32 -9.07 -24.20
C GLU A 126 14.41 -8.24 -23.54
N VAL A 127 14.81 -7.14 -24.17
CA VAL A 127 15.85 -6.22 -23.65
C VAL A 127 15.46 -5.70 -22.28
N ALA A 128 14.23 -5.21 -22.13
CA ALA A 128 13.74 -4.67 -20.87
C ALA A 128 13.71 -5.73 -19.75
N THR A 129 13.36 -6.97 -20.09
CA THR A 129 13.32 -8.09 -19.12
C THR A 129 14.71 -8.47 -18.66
N LYS A 130 15.66 -8.65 -19.60
CA LYS A 130 17.07 -8.93 -19.29
C LYS A 130 17.70 -7.87 -18.41
N LEU A 131 17.45 -6.58 -18.67
CA LEU A 131 17.98 -5.49 -17.84
C LEU A 131 17.40 -5.51 -16.41
N LYS A 132 16.10 -5.80 -16.25
CA LYS A 132 15.48 -5.94 -14.93
C LYS A 132 16.06 -7.13 -14.16
N GLU A 133 16.15 -8.29 -14.80
CA GLU A 133 16.68 -9.53 -14.21
C GLU A 133 18.14 -9.37 -13.80
N ALA A 134 18.99 -8.83 -14.69
CA ALA A 134 20.39 -8.59 -14.39
C ALA A 134 20.57 -7.68 -13.17
N LYS A 135 19.70 -6.67 -13.01
CA LYS A 135 19.75 -5.83 -11.82
C LYS A 135 19.31 -6.56 -10.55
N ILE A 136 18.17 -7.25 -10.58
CA ILE A 136 17.67 -8.00 -9.43
C ILE A 136 18.73 -9.01 -8.97
N ASN A 137 19.34 -9.75 -9.91
CA ASN A 137 20.44 -10.67 -9.62
C ASN A 137 21.66 -9.95 -9.03
N GLY A 138 22.00 -8.77 -9.55
CA GLY A 138 23.04 -7.92 -8.98
C GLY A 138 22.77 -7.58 -7.52
N TRP A 139 21.58 -7.09 -7.19
CA TRP A 139 21.18 -6.77 -5.81
C TRP A 139 21.24 -7.98 -4.88
N LEU A 140 20.78 -9.15 -5.36
CA LEU A 140 20.83 -10.40 -4.61
C LEU A 140 22.26 -10.86 -4.32
N SER A 141 23.17 -10.71 -5.28
CA SER A 141 24.57 -11.11 -5.14
C SER A 141 25.34 -10.20 -4.18
N HIS A 142 25.03 -8.90 -4.19
CA HIS A 142 25.65 -7.92 -3.29
C HIS A 142 25.02 -7.88 -1.89
N GLY A 143 23.97 -8.67 -1.65
CA GLY A 143 23.26 -8.67 -0.36
C GLY A 143 22.57 -7.33 -0.08
N SER A 144 22.12 -6.62 -1.12
CA SER A 144 21.39 -5.36 -0.97
C SER A 144 20.19 -5.58 -0.05
N ARG A 145 19.94 -4.64 0.86
CA ARG A 145 18.86 -4.77 1.83
C ARG A 145 17.51 -4.42 1.19
N PRO A 146 16.43 -5.19 1.45
CA PRO A 146 15.10 -4.87 0.92
C PRO A 146 14.59 -3.47 1.25
N ASP A 147 14.89 -2.95 2.45
CA ASP A 147 14.49 -1.59 2.84
C ASP A 147 15.26 -0.50 2.08
N ALA A 148 16.56 -0.68 1.84
CA ALA A 148 17.33 0.24 1.00
C ALA A 148 16.82 0.28 -0.45
N ILE A 149 16.43 -0.85 -1.03
CA ILE A 149 15.84 -0.90 -2.38
C ILE A 149 14.43 -0.27 -2.38
N PHE A 150 13.65 -0.47 -1.32
CA PHE A 150 12.33 0.14 -1.15
C PHE A 150 12.41 1.68 -1.24
N GLU A 151 13.32 2.27 -0.45
CA GLU A 151 13.57 3.71 -0.44
C GLU A 151 14.13 4.21 -1.78
N ALA A 152 15.07 3.48 -2.40
CA ALA A 152 15.63 3.85 -3.70
C ALA A 152 14.57 3.86 -4.82
N MET A 153 13.55 3.01 -4.72
CA MET A 153 12.39 3.00 -5.61
C MET A 153 11.33 4.05 -5.24
N LYS A 154 11.60 4.89 -4.22
CA LYS A 154 10.70 5.91 -3.67
C LYS A 154 9.36 5.35 -3.20
N LEU A 155 9.33 4.07 -2.82
CA LEU A 155 8.14 3.41 -2.28
C LEU A 155 7.79 3.87 -0.85
N ASN A 156 8.63 4.69 -0.23
CA ASN A 156 8.34 5.43 1.01
C ASN A 156 7.65 6.78 0.76
N GLN A 157 7.39 7.13 -0.50
CA GLN A 157 6.70 8.34 -0.90
C GLN A 157 5.33 7.99 -1.50
N LYS A 158 4.46 8.99 -1.65
CA LYS A 158 3.14 8.78 -2.27
C LYS A 158 3.33 8.38 -3.75
N ILE A 159 2.72 7.26 -4.12
CA ILE A 159 2.67 6.73 -5.49
C ILE A 159 1.22 6.35 -5.79
N ASP A 160 0.72 6.78 -6.94
CA ASP A 160 -0.62 6.43 -7.43
C ASP A 160 -0.66 4.95 -7.80
N ASN A 161 -1.75 4.25 -7.46
CA ASN A 161 -1.88 2.80 -7.64
C ASN A 161 -0.68 2.03 -7.06
N PHE A 162 -0.30 2.34 -5.81
CA PHE A 162 0.93 1.86 -5.16
C PHE A 162 1.19 0.36 -5.38
N PHE A 163 0.20 -0.50 -5.15
CA PHE A 163 0.34 -1.95 -5.25
C PHE A 163 0.45 -2.47 -6.69
N ASP A 164 0.01 -1.69 -7.68
CA ASP A 164 0.09 -2.00 -9.10
C ASP A 164 1.25 -1.26 -9.79
N SER A 165 2.00 -0.45 -9.04
CA SER A 165 3.14 0.29 -9.55
C SER A 165 4.26 -0.65 -10.02
N PRO A 166 4.97 -0.30 -11.11
CA PRO A 166 6.17 -1.02 -11.55
C PRO A 166 7.24 -1.14 -10.46
N GLN A 167 7.38 -0.10 -9.66
CA GLN A 167 8.30 -0.01 -8.54
C GLN A 167 7.97 -1.09 -7.50
N PHE A 168 6.72 -1.13 -7.03
CA PHE A 168 6.31 -2.09 -6.01
C PHE A 168 6.42 -3.53 -6.53
N THR A 169 6.01 -3.77 -7.78
CA THR A 169 6.13 -5.09 -8.42
C THR A 169 7.59 -5.57 -8.45
N THR A 170 8.52 -4.69 -8.82
CA THR A 170 9.94 -5.02 -8.88
C THR A 170 10.51 -5.28 -7.48
N TRP A 171 10.19 -4.41 -6.52
CA TRP A 171 10.63 -4.56 -5.14
C TRP A 171 10.11 -5.86 -4.50
N ALA A 172 8.82 -6.18 -4.69
CA ALA A 172 8.22 -7.40 -4.16
C ALA A 172 8.87 -8.66 -4.76
N ALA A 173 9.19 -8.65 -6.07
CA ALA A 173 9.94 -9.73 -6.71
C ALA A 173 11.36 -9.88 -6.13
N PHE A 174 12.04 -8.76 -5.89
CA PHE A 174 13.35 -8.75 -5.24
C PHE A 174 13.29 -9.30 -3.81
N LEU A 175 12.35 -8.83 -2.98
CA LEU A 175 12.17 -9.31 -1.60
C LEU A 175 11.88 -10.82 -1.58
N LYS A 176 11.02 -11.31 -2.50
CA LYS A 176 10.76 -12.74 -2.65
C LYS A 176 12.04 -13.52 -2.92
N ALA A 177 12.87 -13.07 -3.87
CA ALA A 177 14.13 -13.73 -4.20
C ALA A 177 15.15 -13.67 -3.04
N VAL A 178 15.17 -12.60 -2.25
CA VAL A 178 15.99 -12.51 -1.02
C VAL A 178 15.58 -13.59 -0.01
N ASN A 179 14.29 -13.77 0.22
CA ASN A 179 13.77 -14.79 1.13
C ASN A 179 14.03 -16.21 0.60
N GLU A 180 13.86 -16.44 -0.70
CA GLU A 180 14.15 -17.74 -1.34
C GLU A 180 15.64 -18.11 -1.31
N LYS A 181 16.54 -17.13 -1.35
CA LYS A 181 17.99 -17.36 -1.20
C LYS A 181 18.40 -17.67 0.24
N ASN A 182 17.64 -17.16 1.22
CA ASN A 182 17.96 -17.27 2.65
C ASN A 182 16.95 -18.13 3.42
N LYS A 183 16.57 -19.30 2.88
CA LYS A 183 15.54 -20.19 3.49
C LYS A 183 15.84 -20.65 4.92
N ASN A 184 17.09 -20.56 5.36
CA ASN A 184 17.55 -20.89 6.70
C ASN A 184 17.43 -19.73 7.71
N LYS A 185 16.95 -18.55 7.28
CA LYS A 185 16.71 -17.38 8.14
C LYS A 185 15.22 -17.07 8.16
N LYS A 186 14.78 -16.33 9.18
CA LYS A 186 13.41 -15.79 9.24
C LYS A 186 13.17 -14.93 7.99
N SER A 187 12.12 -15.25 7.23
CA SER A 187 11.69 -14.47 6.08
C SER A 187 11.38 -13.03 6.49
N ILE A 188 11.81 -12.08 5.68
CA ILE A 188 11.47 -10.67 5.83
C ILE A 188 10.09 -10.47 5.18
N SER A 189 9.09 -10.03 5.95
CA SER A 189 7.76 -9.74 5.38
C SER A 189 7.73 -8.38 4.69
N GLU A 190 6.79 -8.18 3.76
CA GLU A 190 6.57 -6.87 3.14
C GLU A 190 6.15 -5.83 4.19
N LEU A 191 5.29 -6.22 5.15
CA LEU A 191 4.82 -5.35 6.22
C LEU A 191 5.95 -4.92 7.17
N ASP A 192 6.92 -5.79 7.46
CA ASP A 192 8.10 -5.44 8.26
C ASP A 192 8.92 -4.33 7.60
N VAL A 193 8.97 -4.30 6.26
CA VAL A 193 9.63 -3.19 5.54
C VAL A 193 8.75 -1.95 5.56
N PHE A 194 7.44 -2.08 5.35
CA PHE A 194 6.53 -0.93 5.40
C PHE A 194 6.62 -0.20 6.74
N LYS A 195 6.61 -0.94 7.86
CA LYS A 195 6.71 -0.40 9.22
C LYS A 195 8.02 0.36 9.52
N LYS A 196 9.04 0.25 8.66
CA LYS A 196 10.27 1.06 8.77
C LYS A 196 10.14 2.46 8.17
N PHE A 197 9.16 2.66 7.28
CA PHE A 197 9.01 3.89 6.50
C PHE A 197 7.66 4.58 6.72
N TYR A 198 6.64 3.79 7.03
CA TYR A 198 5.29 4.25 7.30
C TYR A 198 5.01 4.10 8.79
N GLU A 199 4.68 5.23 9.42
CA GLU A 199 3.89 5.18 10.63
C GLU A 199 2.57 4.46 10.33
N GLU A 200 2.06 3.71 11.31
CA GLU A 200 0.93 2.81 11.05
C GLU A 200 -0.31 3.58 10.55
N ASP A 201 -0.50 4.84 10.97
CA ASP A 201 -1.60 5.68 10.47
C ASP A 201 -1.44 6.05 9.00
N ASP A 202 -0.21 6.25 8.52
CA ASP A 202 0.05 6.53 7.10
C ASP A 202 -0.07 5.26 6.25
N LEU A 203 0.31 4.10 6.80
CA LEU A 203 0.02 2.82 6.17
C LEU A 203 -1.49 2.59 6.06
N LEU A 204 -2.26 2.85 7.12
CA LEU A 204 -3.72 2.73 7.07
C LEU A 204 -4.32 3.69 6.02
N LYS A 205 -3.85 4.94 5.92
CA LYS A 205 -4.27 5.86 4.85
C LYS A 205 -3.95 5.32 3.46
N LEU A 206 -2.76 4.76 3.26
CA LEU A 206 -2.36 4.14 1.99
C LEU A 206 -3.30 3.01 1.60
N LEU A 207 -3.56 2.09 2.54
CA LEU A 207 -4.49 0.97 2.38
C LEU A 207 -5.92 1.43 2.10
N SER A 208 -6.32 2.59 2.66
CA SER A 208 -7.69 3.12 2.58
C SER A 208 -7.98 3.94 1.33
N SER A 209 -6.93 4.26 0.56
CA SER A 209 -7.08 5.10 -0.63
C SER A 209 -7.91 4.41 -1.69
N ALA A 210 -8.65 5.19 -2.49
CA ALA A 210 -9.53 4.68 -3.54
C ALA A 210 -8.79 3.76 -4.53
N ASP A 211 -7.51 4.03 -4.79
CA ASP A 211 -6.68 3.24 -5.70
C ASP A 211 -6.30 1.86 -5.13
N ASN A 212 -6.29 1.70 -3.79
CA ASN A 212 -5.76 0.50 -3.13
C ASN A 212 -6.83 -0.33 -2.43
N ILE A 213 -8.00 0.23 -2.14
CA ILE A 213 -8.97 -0.39 -1.23
C ILE A 213 -9.43 -1.79 -1.70
N ASP A 214 -9.57 -1.97 -3.00
CA ASP A 214 -10.00 -3.24 -3.60
C ASP A 214 -8.83 -4.18 -3.95
N ASN A 215 -7.58 -3.79 -3.67
CA ASN A 215 -6.42 -4.61 -3.97
C ASN A 215 -6.33 -5.80 -2.97
N PRO A 216 -6.14 -7.06 -3.41
CA PRO A 216 -6.03 -8.21 -2.50
C PRO A 216 -4.90 -8.09 -1.46
N ARG A 217 -3.82 -7.35 -1.77
CA ARG A 217 -2.73 -7.10 -0.83
C ARG A 217 -3.18 -6.23 0.34
N THR A 218 -4.15 -5.36 0.12
CA THR A 218 -4.71 -4.49 1.15
C THR A 218 -5.32 -5.34 2.27
N GLN A 219 -6.19 -6.28 1.92
CA GLN A 219 -6.77 -7.22 2.89
C GLN A 219 -5.69 -8.01 3.64
N LYS A 220 -4.68 -8.54 2.91
CA LYS A 220 -3.55 -9.26 3.51
C LYS A 220 -2.85 -8.41 4.58
N TYR A 221 -2.54 -7.14 4.31
CA TYR A 221 -1.82 -6.31 5.29
C TYR A 221 -2.68 -5.94 6.49
N LEU A 222 -4.00 -5.79 6.32
CA LEU A 222 -4.89 -5.56 7.46
C LEU A 222 -4.99 -6.79 8.35
N ASP A 223 -5.01 -7.99 7.77
CA ASP A 223 -5.00 -9.23 8.53
C ASP A 223 -3.70 -9.36 9.32
N GLU A 224 -2.55 -9.04 8.71
CA GLU A 224 -1.25 -9.01 9.40
C GLU A 224 -1.19 -7.93 10.51
N LEU A 225 -1.76 -6.74 10.29
CA LEU A 225 -1.89 -5.70 11.32
C LEU A 225 -2.80 -6.16 12.46
N ALA A 226 -3.95 -6.78 12.13
CA ALA A 226 -4.89 -7.33 13.09
C ALA A 226 -4.26 -8.40 13.97
N THR A 227 -3.43 -9.28 13.41
CA THR A 227 -2.63 -10.23 14.20
C THR A 227 -1.72 -9.51 15.18
N GLY A 228 -0.99 -8.49 14.73
CA GLY A 228 -0.11 -7.72 15.62
C GLY A 228 -0.87 -6.98 16.75
N TRP A 229 -2.06 -6.47 16.46
CA TRP A 229 -2.93 -5.85 17.47
C TRP A 229 -3.52 -6.87 18.46
N LEU A 230 -3.73 -8.13 18.06
CA LEU A 230 -4.13 -9.20 18.97
C LEU A 230 -2.96 -9.63 19.88
N ASP A 231 -1.76 -9.76 19.33
CA ASP A 231 -0.54 -10.10 20.10
C ASP A 231 -0.21 -9.04 21.16
N GLN A 232 -0.62 -7.79 20.92
CA GLN A 232 -0.52 -6.66 21.84
C GLN A 232 -1.93 -6.18 22.22
N PRO A 233 -2.65 -6.89 23.11
CA PRO A 233 -4.11 -7.00 23.18
C PRO A 233 -4.86 -5.65 23.08
N MET A 234 -4.97 -5.14 21.87
CA MET A 234 -5.44 -3.79 21.63
C MET A 234 -6.96 -3.84 21.63
N HIS A 235 -7.59 -3.24 22.65
CA HIS A 235 -9.04 -3.31 22.77
C HIS A 235 -9.73 -2.82 21.48
N PRO A 236 -10.81 -3.48 20.99
CA PRO A 236 -11.42 -3.15 19.70
C PRO A 236 -11.83 -1.68 19.55
N GLN A 237 -12.18 -0.99 20.64
CA GLN A 237 -12.41 0.46 20.62
C GLN A 237 -11.20 1.26 20.13
N ASN A 238 -9.98 0.88 20.50
CA ASN A 238 -8.78 1.59 20.08
C ASN A 238 -8.53 1.38 18.58
N VAL A 239 -8.72 0.15 18.09
CA VAL A 239 -8.66 -0.16 16.65
C VAL A 239 -9.75 0.59 15.87
N PHE A 240 -10.95 0.73 16.45
CA PHE A 240 -12.05 1.50 15.86
C PHE A 240 -11.64 2.94 15.58
N ASN A 241 -11.03 3.59 16.57
CA ASN A 241 -10.54 4.96 16.46
C ASN A 241 -9.36 5.05 15.48
N LYS A 242 -8.46 4.05 15.49
CA LYS A 242 -7.29 4.01 14.61
C LYS A 242 -7.66 3.90 13.13
N LEU A 243 -8.75 3.18 12.84
CA LEU A 243 -9.36 3.09 11.52
C LEU A 243 -10.26 4.30 11.18
N LYS A 244 -10.28 5.32 12.05
CA LYS A 244 -11.11 6.54 11.95
C LYS A 244 -12.60 6.25 11.75
N LEU A 245 -13.06 5.15 12.32
CA LEU A 245 -14.47 4.75 12.25
C LEU A 245 -15.34 5.53 13.24
N ASP A 246 -14.75 6.25 14.20
CA ASP A 246 -15.41 7.18 15.11
C ASP A 246 -15.72 8.54 14.46
N GLU A 247 -14.95 8.93 13.45
CA GLU A 247 -15.17 10.14 12.65
C GLU A 247 -16.16 9.93 11.48
N ALA A 248 -16.54 8.68 11.21
CA ALA A 248 -17.34 8.26 10.04
C ALA A 248 -18.86 8.52 10.17
N VAL A 249 -19.25 9.72 10.60
CA VAL A 249 -20.67 10.11 10.75
C VAL A 249 -21.40 10.03 9.41
N GLY A 250 -22.51 9.30 9.35
CA GLY A 250 -23.33 9.13 8.14
C GLY A 250 -22.87 7.98 7.23
N ASP A 251 -21.57 7.72 7.16
CA ASP A 251 -20.98 6.74 6.24
C ASP A 251 -20.43 5.49 6.94
N LEU A 252 -20.54 5.39 8.26
CA LEU A 252 -19.97 4.29 9.05
C LEU A 252 -20.25 2.91 8.46
N LEU A 253 -21.52 2.65 8.12
CA LEU A 253 -21.97 1.34 7.63
C LEU A 253 -21.48 1.00 6.23
N THR A 254 -20.95 1.99 5.50
CA THR A 254 -20.37 1.83 4.16
C THR A 254 -18.86 1.99 4.18
N LYS A 255 -18.22 2.17 5.35
CA LYS A 255 -16.76 2.23 5.44
C LYS A 255 -16.16 0.86 5.10
N PRO A 256 -15.20 0.80 4.15
CA PRO A 256 -14.56 -0.45 3.75
C PRO A 256 -13.98 -1.26 4.91
N TRP A 257 -13.45 -0.60 5.93
CA TRP A 257 -12.80 -1.26 7.07
C TRP A 257 -13.73 -1.70 8.18
N LEU A 258 -15.02 -1.40 8.10
CA LEU A 258 -15.93 -1.80 9.15
C LEU A 258 -15.95 -3.33 9.26
N SER A 259 -15.93 -4.06 8.14
CA SER A 259 -15.87 -5.53 8.13
C SER A 259 -14.61 -6.06 8.83
N ASN A 260 -13.43 -5.50 8.51
CA ASN A 260 -12.15 -5.86 9.13
C ASN A 260 -12.19 -5.62 10.64
N TRP A 261 -12.71 -4.46 11.07
CA TRP A 261 -12.88 -4.16 12.49
C TRP A 261 -13.82 -5.13 13.20
N VAL A 262 -14.92 -5.53 12.56
CA VAL A 262 -15.86 -6.51 13.13
C VAL A 262 -15.22 -7.87 13.28
N GLU A 263 -14.43 -8.31 12.29
CA GLU A 263 -13.69 -9.58 12.39
C GLU A 263 -12.63 -9.53 13.49
N TYR A 264 -11.88 -8.43 13.57
CA TYR A 264 -10.93 -8.19 14.65
C TYR A 264 -11.61 -8.25 16.02
N MET A 265 -12.73 -7.55 16.20
CA MET A 265 -13.49 -7.54 17.44
C MET A 265 -13.95 -8.94 17.85
N LYS A 266 -14.40 -9.76 16.89
CA LYS A 266 -14.80 -11.16 17.17
C LYS A 266 -13.61 -11.97 17.68
N LYS A 267 -12.48 -11.95 16.97
CA LYS A 267 -11.24 -12.64 17.38
C LYS A 267 -10.75 -12.17 18.75
N PHE A 268 -10.77 -10.85 18.99
CA PHE A 268 -10.42 -10.27 20.29
C PHE A 268 -11.35 -10.78 21.40
N ASN A 269 -12.67 -10.76 21.17
CA ASN A 269 -13.64 -11.20 22.16
C ASN A 269 -13.50 -12.69 22.51
N GLU A 270 -13.16 -13.53 21.53
CA GLU A 270 -12.89 -14.95 21.72
C GLU A 270 -11.63 -15.18 22.57
N GLN A 271 -10.56 -14.42 22.32
CA GLN A 271 -9.30 -14.54 23.07
C GLN A 271 -9.33 -13.88 24.45
N TYR A 272 -10.10 -12.79 24.61
CA TYR A 272 -10.14 -11.96 25.81
C TYR A 272 -11.58 -11.80 26.35
N PRO A 273 -12.20 -12.86 26.90
CA PRO A 273 -13.61 -12.88 27.27
C PRO A 273 -14.02 -11.86 28.34
N PHE A 274 -13.08 -11.45 29.21
CA PHE A 274 -13.35 -10.46 30.26
C PHE A 274 -13.30 -9.01 29.77
N ALA A 275 -12.77 -8.77 28.57
CA ALA A 275 -12.66 -7.44 27.96
C ALA A 275 -13.58 -7.27 26.74
N GLN A 276 -14.57 -8.16 26.58
CA GLN A 276 -15.42 -8.18 25.40
C GLN A 276 -16.20 -6.89 25.20
N THR A 277 -16.29 -6.46 23.93
CA THR A 277 -17.20 -5.40 23.49
C THR A 277 -18.17 -5.91 22.44
N SER A 278 -19.13 -5.10 22.03
CA SER A 278 -20.00 -5.39 20.89
C SER A 278 -19.96 -4.23 19.92
N MET A 279 -20.43 -4.47 18.69
CA MET A 279 -20.52 -3.42 17.67
C MET A 279 -21.30 -2.21 18.20
N ILE A 280 -22.46 -2.46 18.81
CA ILE A 280 -23.31 -1.40 19.33
C ILE A 280 -22.70 -0.68 20.54
N LYS A 281 -22.00 -1.38 21.44
CA LYS A 281 -21.29 -0.74 22.57
C LYS A 281 -20.20 0.21 22.07
N SER A 282 -19.38 -0.23 21.11
CA SER A 282 -18.31 0.60 20.55
C SER A 282 -18.86 1.80 19.78
N PHE A 283 -19.94 1.60 19.02
CA PHE A 283 -20.60 2.70 18.31
C PHE A 283 -21.20 3.70 19.31
N THR A 284 -21.91 3.25 20.35
CA THR A 284 -22.47 4.13 21.39
C THR A 284 -21.37 4.91 22.09
N LYS A 285 -20.23 4.26 22.41
CA LYS A 285 -19.10 4.93 23.05
C LYS A 285 -18.51 6.05 22.19
N SER A 286 -18.52 5.89 20.86
CA SER A 286 -17.92 6.84 19.92
C SER A 286 -18.88 7.98 19.54
N TYR A 287 -20.15 7.65 19.33
CA TYR A 287 -21.15 8.59 18.79
C TYR A 287 -22.11 9.14 19.84
N GLY A 288 -22.27 8.46 20.97
CA GLY A 288 -23.35 8.69 21.93
C GLY A 288 -24.67 8.05 21.48
N ASP A 289 -25.56 7.77 22.44
CA ASP A 289 -26.82 7.06 22.18
C ASP A 289 -27.75 7.81 21.23
N GLU A 290 -27.95 9.11 21.46
CA GLU A 290 -28.85 9.96 20.68
C GLU A 290 -28.45 10.00 19.20
N LYS A 291 -27.20 10.38 18.94
CA LYS A 291 -26.67 10.55 17.59
C LYS A 291 -26.62 9.21 16.86
N LEU A 292 -26.18 8.15 17.52
CA LEU A 292 -26.16 6.81 16.93
C LEU A 292 -27.58 6.35 16.56
N ALA A 293 -28.57 6.57 17.42
CA ALA A 293 -29.95 6.17 17.14
C ALA A 293 -30.49 6.87 15.89
N VAL A 294 -30.23 8.18 15.76
CA VAL A 294 -30.62 8.97 14.59
C VAL A 294 -29.88 8.50 13.33
N MET A 295 -28.58 8.23 13.41
CA MET A 295 -27.79 7.70 12.30
C MET A 295 -28.34 6.36 11.81
N LEU A 296 -28.61 5.42 12.72
CA LEU A 296 -29.18 4.11 12.38
C LEU A 296 -30.57 4.25 11.77
N GLN A 297 -31.44 5.09 12.35
CA GLN A 297 -32.77 5.35 11.81
C GLN A 297 -32.70 5.89 10.37
N ALA A 298 -31.82 6.85 10.10
CA ALA A 298 -31.62 7.38 8.76
C ALA A 298 -31.15 6.29 7.79
N ALA A 299 -30.18 5.47 8.19
CA ALA A 299 -29.69 4.36 7.38
C ALA A 299 -30.75 3.29 7.10
N THR A 300 -31.73 3.06 8.00
CA THR A 300 -32.85 2.13 7.72
C THR A 300 -33.76 2.58 6.57
N LYS A 301 -33.75 3.88 6.25
CA LYS A 301 -34.52 4.51 5.18
C LYS A 301 -33.70 4.76 3.91
N GLY A 302 -32.41 4.39 3.91
CA GLY A 302 -31.53 4.53 2.76
C GLY A 302 -31.99 3.68 1.58
N SER A 303 -31.57 4.07 0.37
CA SER A 303 -31.89 3.35 -0.87
C SER A 303 -31.18 2.01 -1.00
N ASP A 304 -30.03 1.82 -0.35
CA ASP A 304 -29.31 0.54 -0.34
C ASP A 304 -29.95 -0.45 0.64
N ALA A 305 -30.58 -1.50 0.10
CA ALA A 305 -31.32 -2.48 0.89
C ALA A 305 -30.42 -3.27 1.87
N HIS A 306 -29.15 -3.52 1.50
CA HIS A 306 -28.22 -4.24 2.36
C HIS A 306 -27.87 -3.44 3.61
N THR A 307 -27.48 -2.18 3.44
CA THR A 307 -27.20 -1.23 4.51
C THR A 307 -28.43 -1.00 5.38
N ALA A 308 -29.61 -0.83 4.77
CA ALA A 308 -30.86 -0.66 5.52
C ALA A 308 -31.15 -1.86 6.43
N ARG A 309 -30.87 -3.10 5.98
CA ARG A 309 -31.03 -4.31 6.80
C ARG A 309 -30.03 -4.35 7.95
N ILE A 310 -28.76 -4.00 7.71
CA ILE A 310 -27.74 -3.91 8.78
C ILE A 310 -28.15 -2.88 9.82
N ALA A 311 -28.59 -1.70 9.37
CA ALA A 311 -29.03 -0.62 10.25
C ALA A 311 -30.21 -1.03 11.15
N LYS A 312 -31.21 -1.75 10.59
CA LYS A 312 -32.33 -2.29 11.37
C LYS A 312 -31.88 -3.26 12.45
N ASN A 313 -30.97 -4.18 12.12
CA ASN A 313 -30.42 -5.13 13.09
C ASN A 313 -29.64 -4.42 14.20
N LEU A 314 -28.84 -3.40 13.85
CA LEU A 314 -28.10 -2.60 14.83
C LEU A 314 -29.04 -1.77 15.71
N GLN A 315 -30.13 -1.24 15.18
CA GLN A 315 -31.13 -0.50 15.96
C GLN A 315 -31.84 -1.41 16.95
N GLN A 316 -32.17 -2.65 16.56
CA GLN A 316 -32.69 -3.65 17.51
C GLN A 316 -31.67 -4.01 18.60
N ALA A 317 -30.38 -4.11 18.24
CA ALA A 317 -29.31 -4.31 19.21
C ALA A 317 -29.16 -3.12 20.17
N GLN A 318 -29.34 -1.88 19.66
CA GLN A 318 -29.37 -0.66 20.46
C GLN A 318 -30.51 -0.70 21.48
N PHE A 319 -31.72 -1.08 21.07
CA PHE A 319 -32.87 -1.21 21.97
C PHE A 319 -32.61 -2.25 23.05
N LYS A 320 -32.04 -3.41 22.69
CA LYS A 320 -31.63 -4.43 23.67
C LYS A 320 -30.61 -3.89 24.66
N GLN A 321 -29.64 -3.10 24.19
CA GLN A 321 -28.65 -2.47 25.07
C GLN A 321 -29.30 -1.49 26.06
N TRP A 322 -30.23 -0.65 25.62
CA TRP A 322 -30.98 0.24 26.51
C TRP A 322 -31.79 -0.52 27.55
N MET A 323 -32.46 -1.60 27.17
CA MET A 323 -33.20 -2.47 28.09
C MET A 323 -32.28 -3.17 29.11
N ILE A 324 -31.12 -3.66 28.69
CA ILE A 324 -30.09 -4.21 29.59
C ILE A 324 -29.60 -3.14 30.56
N GLY A 325 -29.48 -1.89 30.09
CA GLY A 325 -29.21 -0.70 30.91
C GLY A 325 -30.38 -0.27 31.79
N LYS A 326 -31.49 -1.02 31.83
CA LYS A 326 -32.72 -0.75 32.59
C LYS A 326 -33.43 0.55 32.21
N LEU A 327 -33.21 1.05 30.99
CA LEU A 327 -33.95 2.19 30.47
C LEU A 327 -35.33 1.73 30.00
N ASN A 328 -36.38 2.39 30.52
CA ASN A 328 -37.76 2.23 30.06
C ASN A 328 -38.10 3.29 28.98
N PRO A 329 -39.29 3.25 28.36
CA PRO A 329 -39.66 4.23 27.34
C PRO A 329 -39.65 5.69 27.82
N ASP A 330 -40.00 5.95 29.07
CA ASP A 330 -39.94 7.28 29.68
C ASP A 330 -38.50 7.78 29.80
N ASP A 331 -37.58 6.91 30.21
CA ASP A 331 -36.15 7.24 30.31
C ASP A 331 -35.59 7.54 28.93
N VAL A 332 -35.87 6.70 27.93
CA VAL A 332 -35.41 6.91 26.54
C VAL A 332 -36.00 8.19 25.95
N TYR A 333 -37.25 8.53 26.27
CA TYR A 333 -37.88 9.79 25.87
C TYR A 333 -37.14 11.01 26.43
N LYS A 334 -36.94 11.03 27.75
CA LYS A 334 -36.46 12.21 28.50
C LYS A 334 -34.94 12.38 28.42
N THR A 335 -34.18 11.28 28.50
CA THR A 335 -32.73 11.31 28.73
C THR A 335 -31.90 10.96 27.51
N VAL A 336 -32.35 9.99 26.71
CA VAL A 336 -31.61 9.52 25.52
C VAL A 336 -31.94 10.37 24.31
N LEU A 337 -33.23 10.45 23.94
CA LEU A 337 -33.65 11.13 22.71
C LEU A 337 -33.94 12.61 22.91
N LYS A 338 -34.26 13.03 24.15
CA LYS A 338 -34.62 14.40 24.52
C LYS A 338 -35.65 14.95 23.53
N LEU A 339 -36.84 14.35 23.57
CA LEU A 339 -37.90 14.61 22.61
C LEU A 339 -38.66 15.89 22.93
N ASP A 340 -38.48 16.90 22.08
CA ASP A 340 -39.16 18.20 22.20
C ASP A 340 -40.42 18.28 21.32
N SER A 341 -40.55 17.38 20.33
CA SER A 341 -41.62 17.36 19.33
C SER A 341 -41.91 15.95 18.79
N THR A 342 -43.19 15.69 18.48
CA THR A 342 -43.74 14.39 18.05
C THR A 342 -43.51 14.05 16.56
N SER A 343 -43.06 15.02 15.76
CA SER A 343 -42.86 14.90 14.29
C SER A 343 -41.39 14.91 13.88
N SER A 344 -40.54 14.15 14.59
CA SER A 344 -39.09 14.06 14.32
C SER A 344 -38.64 12.60 14.10
N PRO A 345 -37.49 12.35 13.45
CA PRO A 345 -36.88 11.01 13.38
C PRO A 345 -36.73 10.35 14.76
N LYS A 346 -36.48 11.16 15.80
CA LYS A 346 -36.43 10.71 17.19
C LYS A 346 -37.77 10.15 17.68
N ALA A 347 -38.89 10.72 17.26
CA ALA A 347 -40.22 10.23 17.66
C ALA A 347 -40.52 8.87 17.03
N GLU A 348 -40.04 8.62 15.81
CA GLU A 348 -40.11 7.28 15.20
C GLU A 348 -39.26 6.26 15.94
N ILE A 349 -38.03 6.63 16.31
CA ILE A 349 -37.13 5.77 17.11
C ILE A 349 -37.79 5.41 18.44
N TRP A 350 -38.36 6.40 19.13
CA TRP A 350 -39.03 6.18 20.40
C TRP A 350 -40.22 5.23 20.26
N ARG A 351 -41.08 5.41 19.26
CA ARG A 351 -42.20 4.48 18.99
C ARG A 351 -41.72 3.06 18.71
N ALA A 352 -40.63 2.91 17.94
CA ALA A 352 -40.04 1.61 17.66
C ALA A 352 -39.47 0.97 18.94
N PHE A 353 -38.81 1.75 19.79
CA PHE A 353 -38.32 1.29 21.09
C PHE A 353 -39.47 0.90 22.03
N TYR A 354 -40.51 1.73 22.14
CA TYR A 354 -41.70 1.46 22.95
C TYR A 354 -42.31 0.10 22.60
N ASN A 355 -42.52 -0.17 21.31
CA ASN A 355 -43.07 -1.44 20.84
C ASN A 355 -42.14 -2.62 21.14
N ALA A 356 -40.81 -2.44 20.98
CA ALA A 356 -39.84 -3.46 21.33
C ALA A 356 -39.80 -3.74 22.84
N TYR A 357 -39.97 -2.70 23.67
CA TYR A 357 -40.03 -2.81 25.12
C TYR A 357 -41.31 -3.53 25.57
N ASP A 358 -42.48 -3.19 25.02
CA ASP A 358 -43.74 -3.88 25.31
C ASP A 358 -43.64 -5.38 24.99
N THR A 359 -43.04 -5.69 23.84
CA THR A 359 -42.84 -7.07 23.40
C THR A 359 -41.92 -7.84 24.36
N ALA A 360 -40.86 -7.19 24.86
CA ALA A 360 -39.90 -7.79 25.77
C ALA A 360 -40.42 -7.87 27.23
N PHE A 361 -41.26 -6.93 27.64
CA PHE A 361 -41.80 -6.80 29.00
C PHE A 361 -43.31 -6.53 28.99
N PRO A 362 -44.14 -7.50 28.55
CA PRO A 362 -45.57 -7.29 28.42
C PRO A 362 -46.22 -6.83 29.73
N GLY A 363 -47.04 -5.78 29.67
CA GLY A 363 -47.78 -5.25 30.83
C GLY A 363 -46.97 -4.37 31.79
N GLN A 364 -45.66 -4.16 31.56
CA GLN A 364 -44.85 -3.28 32.42
C GLN A 364 -44.93 -1.80 32.06
N LEU A 365 -45.46 -1.47 30.89
CA LEU A 365 -45.63 -0.08 30.42
C LEU A 365 -46.58 0.76 31.28
N PHE A 366 -47.54 0.09 31.93
CA PHE A 366 -48.55 0.70 32.80
C PHE A 366 -48.53 0.07 34.19
N SER A 367 -47.34 -0.09 34.79
CA SER A 367 -47.32 -0.30 36.24
C SER A 367 -47.63 1.03 36.93
N PHE A 368 -48.93 1.28 37.15
CA PHE A 368 -49.39 2.20 38.17
C PHE A 368 -48.73 1.73 39.47
N LYS A 369 -47.73 2.46 39.95
CA LYS A 369 -47.25 2.31 41.33
C LYS A 369 -48.15 3.21 42.17
N PRO A 370 -49.10 2.66 42.94
CA PRO A 370 -50.00 3.47 43.77
C PRO A 370 -49.22 4.32 44.77
#